data_AF-A0A951D0N1-F1
#
_entry.id   AF-A0A951D0N1-F1
#
_cell.length_a   1.000
_cell.length_b   1.000
_cell.length_c   1.000
_cell.angle_alpha   90.00
_cell.angle_beta   90.00
_cell.angle_gamma   90.00
#
_symmetry.space_group_name_H-M   'P 1'
#
loop_
_entity.id
_entity.type
_entity.pdbx_description
1 polymer ?
#
loop_
_entity_poly.entity_id
_entity_poly.type
_entity_poly.pdbx_seq_one_letter_code
_entity_poly.pdbx_strand_id
1 'polypeptide(L)'
;MFAFSSRFGALADRFGPRLFMGGGPLIAGAGMLMLLGFGVHVDYVTEVLPGILLFSLGLSITVAPLTAAILAGVDQDEAGIGSAVNNAVARVAGLIATVAIGALVAAQFSSTLDHHLAGQPLTARGRVAVAEAKQLTFGRPSVAGLPPREAAAITVASGQSSLDAFRVGIGVAGALVVIGGLIGAAGIRNPRRVVKAKQCSGGQLAGAPLDAAGLHAS
;
A
#
# COMPACT_ATOMS: atom_id res chain seq x y z
N MET A 1 -4.24 12.86 9.28
CA MET A 1 -3.76 13.30 7.94
C MET A 1 -3.26 14.76 7.94
N PHE A 2 -3.99 15.73 8.51
CA PHE A 2 -3.60 17.16 8.47
C PHE A 2 -2.46 17.59 9.42
N ALA A 3 -2.32 16.99 10.61
CA ALA A 3 -1.30 17.42 11.59
C ALA A 3 0.15 17.03 11.23
N PHE A 4 0.34 15.97 10.44
CA PHE A 4 1.67 15.47 10.06
C PHE A 4 2.07 15.85 8.63
N SER A 5 1.11 16.22 7.77
CA SER A 5 1.35 16.56 6.35
C SER A 5 2.31 17.75 6.17
N SER A 6 2.14 18.83 6.94
CA SER A 6 3.01 20.01 6.85
C SER A 6 4.44 19.73 7.34
N ARG A 7 4.59 18.90 8.37
CA ARG A 7 5.91 18.52 8.92
C ARG A 7 6.67 17.61 7.96
N PHE A 8 6.01 16.62 7.36
CA PHE A 8 6.68 15.74 6.40
C PHE A 8 6.97 16.43 5.06
N GLY A 9 6.14 17.37 4.60
CA GLY A 9 6.44 18.22 3.45
C GLY A 9 7.71 19.05 3.63
N ALA A 10 7.84 19.74 4.77
CA ALA A 10 9.04 20.52 5.10
C ALA A 10 10.29 19.64 5.31
N LEU A 11 10.12 18.41 5.82
CA LEU A 11 11.21 17.44 5.97
C LEU A 11 11.65 16.87 4.62
N ALA A 12 10.71 16.63 3.69
CA ALA A 12 11.00 16.19 2.33
C ALA A 12 11.77 17.25 1.52
N ASP A 13 11.44 18.53 1.71
CA ASP A 13 12.20 19.65 1.13
C ASP A 13 13.64 19.73 1.66
N ARG A 14 13.90 19.25 2.88
CA ARG A 14 15.23 19.32 3.53
C ARG A 14 16.10 18.09 3.31
N PHE A 15 15.53 16.88 3.32
CA PHE A 15 16.27 15.62 3.18
C PHE A 15 16.18 14.99 1.78
N GLY A 16 15.30 15.52 0.93
CA GLY A 16 15.11 15.06 -0.44
C GLY A 16 14.10 13.92 -0.58
N PRO A 17 13.22 13.95 -1.61
CA PRO A 17 12.17 12.95 -1.84
C PRO A 17 12.63 11.49 -1.86
N ARG A 18 13.88 11.21 -2.26
CA ARG A 18 14.42 9.83 -2.36
C ARG A 18 14.31 9.02 -1.08
N LEU A 19 14.60 9.62 0.08
CA LEU A 19 14.57 8.92 1.37
C LEU A 19 13.15 8.55 1.78
N PHE A 20 12.19 9.44 1.53
CA PHE A 20 10.79 9.22 1.87
C PHE A 20 10.10 8.26 0.90
N MET A 21 10.37 8.39 -0.40
CA MET A 21 9.81 7.53 -1.45
C MET A 21 10.41 6.12 -1.47
N GLY A 22 11.62 5.93 -0.93
CA GLY A 22 12.21 4.62 -0.71
C GLY A 22 11.86 4.02 0.65
N GLY A 23 12.04 4.79 1.73
CA GLY A 23 11.84 4.31 3.10
C GLY A 23 10.37 4.08 3.47
N GLY A 24 9.46 4.91 2.97
CA GLY A 24 8.02 4.80 3.26
C GLY A 24 7.42 3.47 2.82
N PRO A 25 7.60 3.02 1.56
CA PRO A 25 7.12 1.71 1.13
C PRO A 25 7.82 0.55 1.86
N LEU A 26 9.10 0.67 2.23
CA LEU A 26 9.77 -0.37 3.02
C LEU A 26 9.12 -0.55 4.40
N ILE A 27 8.81 0.56 5.09
CA ILE A 27 8.09 0.55 6.36
C ILE A 27 6.68 -0.03 6.17
N ALA A 28 5.98 0.39 5.11
CA ALA A 28 4.64 -0.09 4.82
C ALA A 28 4.61 -1.60 4.54
N GLY A 29 5.55 -2.08 3.73
CA GLY A 29 5.74 -3.49 3.42
C GLY A 29 6.12 -4.31 4.64
N ALA A 30 7.01 -3.80 5.51
CA ALA A 30 7.31 -4.46 6.79
C ALA A 30 6.06 -4.60 7.67
N GLY A 31 5.23 -3.56 7.75
CA GLY A 31 3.95 -3.61 8.46
C GLY A 31 2.99 -4.67 7.91
N MET A 32 2.90 -4.80 6.58
CA MET A 32 2.14 -5.90 5.96
C MET A 32 2.73 -7.27 6.28
N LEU A 33 4.04 -7.44 6.18
CA LEU A 33 4.71 -8.73 6.41
C LEU A 33 4.63 -9.17 7.87
N MET A 34 4.51 -8.25 8.83
CA MET A 34 4.19 -8.60 10.23
C MET A 34 2.86 -9.34 10.36
N LEU A 35 1.89 -9.07 9.48
CA LEU A 35 0.57 -9.72 9.49
C LEU A 35 0.62 -11.19 9.02
N LEU A 36 1.76 -11.68 8.51
CA LEU A 36 1.92 -13.07 8.08
C LEU A 36 1.89 -14.06 9.26
N GLY A 37 2.24 -13.60 10.46
CA GLY A 37 2.30 -14.43 11.66
C GLY A 37 0.94 -14.87 12.21
N PHE A 38 -0.18 -14.37 11.66
CA PHE A 38 -1.50 -14.57 12.25
C PHE A 38 -1.98 -16.03 12.19
N GLY A 39 -2.53 -16.49 13.31
CA GLY A 39 -3.16 -17.80 13.46
C GLY A 39 -4.68 -17.73 13.45
N VAL A 40 -5.34 -18.82 13.87
CA VAL A 40 -6.81 -18.91 14.01
C VAL A 40 -7.32 -18.02 15.16
N HIS A 41 -6.50 -17.83 16.20
CA HIS A 41 -6.75 -16.93 17.31
C HIS A 41 -5.79 -15.76 17.19
N VAL A 42 -6.32 -14.55 17.15
CA VAL A 42 -5.53 -13.34 16.97
C VAL A 42 -5.90 -12.33 18.04
N ASP A 43 -4.91 -11.84 18.77
CA ASP A 43 -5.06 -10.68 19.63
C ASP A 43 -4.92 -9.41 18.80
N TYR A 44 -5.99 -8.62 18.78
CA TYR A 44 -6.03 -7.40 17.96
C TYR A 44 -4.95 -6.40 18.35
N VAL A 45 -4.67 -6.23 19.64
CA VAL A 45 -3.81 -5.17 20.13
C VAL A 45 -2.33 -5.51 19.93
N THR A 46 -1.96 -6.78 20.14
CA THR A 46 -0.55 -7.19 20.04
C THR A 46 -0.14 -7.66 18.65
N GLU A 47 -1.07 -8.18 17.84
CA GLU A 47 -0.74 -8.78 16.56
C GLU A 47 -1.21 -7.92 15.38
N VAL A 48 -2.44 -7.41 15.41
CA VAL A 48 -3.04 -6.67 14.28
C VAL A 48 -2.67 -5.20 14.28
N LEU A 49 -2.87 -4.54 15.42
CA LEU A 49 -2.70 -3.10 15.56
C LEU A 49 -1.28 -2.62 15.20
N PRO A 50 -0.19 -3.28 15.64
CA PRO A 50 1.16 -2.80 15.31
C PRO A 50 1.46 -2.85 13.81
N GLY A 51 1.03 -3.91 13.13
CA GLY A 51 1.21 -4.05 11.68
C GLY A 51 0.41 -3.01 10.90
N ILE A 52 -0.85 -2.75 11.28
CA ILE A 52 -1.68 -1.70 10.66
C ILE A 52 -1.09 -0.30 10.89
N LEU A 53 -0.60 -0.02 12.11
CA LEU A 53 0.04 1.26 12.43
C LEU A 53 1.31 1.47 11.61
N LEU A 54 2.15 0.44 11.48
CA LEU A 54 3.38 0.50 10.71
C LEU A 54 3.08 0.66 9.21
N PHE A 55 2.10 -0.07 8.68
CA PHE A 55 1.59 0.10 7.33
C PHE A 55 1.13 1.54 7.05
N SER A 56 0.29 2.06 7.94
CA SER A 56 -0.29 3.41 7.82
C SER A 56 0.77 4.52 7.92
N LEU A 57 1.79 4.30 8.76
CA LEU A 57 2.94 5.19 8.89
C LEU A 57 3.74 5.23 7.58
N GLY A 58 4.10 4.05 7.04
CA GLY A 58 4.83 3.97 5.77
C GLY A 58 4.07 4.62 4.61
N LEU A 59 2.75 4.42 4.54
CA LEU A 59 1.90 5.08 3.54
C LEU A 59 1.91 6.61 3.71
N SER A 60 1.79 7.10 4.94
CA SER A 60 1.81 8.54 5.24
C SER A 60 3.14 9.21 4.85
N ILE A 61 4.25 8.51 5.04
CA ILE A 61 5.60 8.94 4.62
C ILE A 61 5.72 9.03 3.10
N THR A 62 5.03 8.15 2.37
CA THR A 62 5.19 8.00 0.91
C THR A 62 4.29 8.94 0.10
N VAL A 63 3.03 9.09 0.50
CA VAL A 63 1.99 9.70 -0.36
C VAL A 63 2.28 11.16 -0.68
N ALA A 64 2.59 11.97 0.33
CA ALA A 64 2.81 13.41 0.12
C ALA A 64 4.03 13.71 -0.78
N PRO A 65 5.21 13.11 -0.56
CA PRO A 65 6.37 13.30 -1.44
C PRO A 65 6.16 12.76 -2.86
N LEU A 66 5.40 11.67 -3.03
CA LEU A 66 5.12 11.09 -4.34
C LEU A 66 4.37 12.07 -5.24
N THR A 67 3.29 12.68 -4.73
CA THR A 67 2.52 13.67 -5.49
C THR A 67 3.36 14.90 -5.80
N ALA A 68 4.13 15.40 -4.83
CA ALA A 68 5.01 16.54 -5.02
C ALA A 68 6.10 16.29 -6.08
N ALA A 69 6.72 15.10 -6.06
CA ALA A 69 7.77 14.73 -7.01
C ALA A 69 7.26 14.65 -8.46
N ILE A 70 6.04 14.15 -8.66
CA ILE A 70 5.42 14.08 -9.99
C ILE A 70 5.15 15.49 -10.52
N LEU A 71 4.55 16.36 -9.70
CA LEU A 71 4.26 17.74 -10.11
C LEU A 71 5.51 18.58 -10.31
N ALA A 72 6.61 18.27 -9.61
CA ALA A 72 7.89 18.95 -9.79
C ALA A 72 8.56 18.64 -11.14
N GLY A 73 8.14 17.58 -11.84
CA GLY A 73 8.67 17.18 -13.15
C GLY A 73 7.94 17.78 -14.35
N VAL A 74 6.92 18.62 -14.12
CA VAL A 74 6.07 19.22 -15.16
C VAL A 74 6.15 20.74 -15.08
N ASP A 75 6.06 21.42 -16.22
CA ASP A 75 6.02 22.89 -16.26
C ASP A 75 4.76 23.40 -15.54
N GLN A 76 4.83 24.60 -14.95
CA GLN A 76 3.72 25.15 -14.15
C GLN A 76 2.41 25.26 -14.95
N ASP A 77 2.50 25.58 -16.23
CA ASP A 77 1.37 25.71 -17.14
C ASP A 77 0.71 24.35 -17.45
N GLU A 78 1.44 23.25 -17.24
CA GLU A 78 1.00 21.87 -17.51
C GLU A 78 0.70 21.06 -16.24
N ALA A 79 0.88 21.64 -15.05
CA ALA A 79 0.70 20.95 -13.77
C ALA A 79 -0.70 20.32 -13.61
N GLY A 80 -1.72 20.96 -14.18
CA GLY A 80 -3.09 20.42 -14.21
C GLY A 80 -3.20 19.11 -15.00
N ILE A 81 -2.53 19.02 -16.16
CA ILE A 81 -2.48 17.81 -17.00
C ILE A 81 -1.69 16.72 -16.28
N GLY A 82 -0.53 17.06 -15.70
CA GLY A 82 0.29 16.11 -14.94
C GLY A 82 -0.48 15.48 -13.76
N SER A 83 -1.23 16.29 -13.01
CA SER A 83 -2.10 15.80 -11.93
C SER A 83 -3.22 14.88 -12.45
N ALA A 84 -3.86 15.24 -13.57
CA ALA A 84 -4.93 14.45 -14.18
C ALA A 84 -4.42 13.06 -14.60
N VAL A 85 -3.25 13.00 -15.25
CA VAL A 85 -2.60 11.74 -15.66
C VAL A 85 -2.23 10.91 -14.43
N ASN A 86 -1.62 11.50 -13.40
CA ASN A 86 -1.29 10.77 -12.17
C ASN A 86 -2.53 10.13 -11.52
N ASN A 87 -3.63 10.87 -11.43
CA ASN A 87 -4.88 10.35 -10.87
C ASN A 87 -5.48 9.23 -11.73
N ALA A 88 -5.43 9.35 -13.06
CA ALA A 88 -5.89 8.30 -13.97
C ALA A 88 -5.07 7.02 -13.80
N VAL A 89 -3.74 7.14 -13.80
CA VAL A 89 -2.80 6.02 -13.60
C VAL A 89 -3.03 5.37 -12.24
N ALA A 90 -3.14 6.15 -11.16
CA ALA A 90 -3.36 5.63 -9.81
C ALA A 90 -4.67 4.83 -9.70
N ARG A 91 -5.76 5.31 -10.31
CA ARG A 91 -7.04 4.59 -10.33
C ARG A 91 -6.95 3.28 -11.10
N VAL A 92 -6.37 3.31 -12.30
CA VAL A 92 -6.21 2.10 -13.14
C VAL A 92 -5.31 1.08 -12.43
N ALA A 93 -4.17 1.52 -11.88
CA ALA A 93 -3.27 0.66 -11.12
C ALA A 93 -3.97 0.04 -9.90
N GLY A 94 -4.78 0.82 -9.18
CA GLY A 94 -5.57 0.32 -8.04
C GLY A 94 -6.58 -0.75 -8.44
N LEU A 95 -7.28 -0.58 -9.57
CA LEU A 95 -8.22 -1.57 -10.09
C LEU A 95 -7.51 -2.86 -10.51
N ILE A 96 -6.39 -2.75 -11.23
CA ILE A 96 -5.57 -3.89 -11.66
C ILE A 96 -5.02 -4.65 -10.44
N ALA A 97 -4.49 -3.94 -9.45
CA ALA A 97 -3.98 -4.54 -8.22
C ALA A 97 -5.10 -5.27 -7.45
N THR A 98 -6.28 -4.65 -7.34
CA THR A 98 -7.43 -5.24 -6.65
C THR A 98 -7.88 -6.55 -7.31
N VAL A 99 -8.03 -6.57 -8.64
CA VAL A 99 -8.46 -7.79 -9.34
C VAL A 99 -7.38 -8.87 -9.34
N ALA A 100 -6.10 -8.49 -9.50
CA ALA A 100 -5.00 -9.45 -9.52
C ALA A 100 -4.80 -10.14 -8.16
N ILE A 101 -4.78 -9.35 -7.08
CA ILE A 101 -4.67 -9.90 -5.71
C ILE A 101 -5.93 -10.70 -5.35
N GLY A 102 -7.12 -10.21 -5.70
CA GLY A 102 -8.37 -10.95 -5.47
C GLY A 102 -8.39 -12.31 -6.18
N ALA A 103 -7.99 -12.35 -7.46
CA ALA A 103 -7.90 -13.58 -8.23
C ALA A 103 -6.86 -14.55 -7.65
N LEU A 104 -5.68 -14.06 -7.27
CA LEU A 104 -4.64 -14.86 -6.62
C LEU A 104 -5.15 -15.50 -5.33
N VAL A 105 -5.77 -14.71 -4.46
CA VAL A 105 -6.30 -15.17 -3.16
C VAL A 105 -7.41 -16.20 -3.37
N ALA A 106 -8.33 -15.97 -4.31
CA ALA A 106 -9.41 -16.91 -4.63
C ALA A 106 -8.89 -18.23 -5.21
N ALA A 107 -7.87 -18.17 -6.10
CA ALA A 107 -7.22 -19.34 -6.66
C ALA A 107 -6.49 -20.14 -5.58
N GLN A 108 -5.73 -19.46 -4.72
CA GLN A 108 -5.01 -20.10 -3.61
C GLN A 108 -5.97 -20.78 -2.62
N PHE A 109 -7.05 -20.10 -2.25
CA PHE A 109 -8.10 -20.65 -1.39
C PHE A 109 -8.71 -21.91 -1.99
N SER A 110 -9.11 -21.84 -3.27
CA SER A 110 -9.75 -22.96 -3.97
C SER A 110 -8.82 -24.17 -4.04
N SER A 111 -7.55 -23.95 -4.38
CA SER A 111 -6.54 -25.01 -4.45
C SER A 111 -6.26 -25.65 -3.09
N THR A 112 -6.12 -24.84 -2.04
CA THR A 112 -5.85 -25.32 -0.67
C THR A 112 -7.05 -26.07 -0.10
N LEU A 113 -8.28 -25.60 -0.36
CA LEU A 113 -9.51 -26.27 0.05
C LEU A 113 -9.65 -27.64 -0.63
N ASP A 114 -9.39 -27.72 -1.93
CA ASP A 114 -9.40 -29.00 -2.66
C ASP A 114 -8.36 -29.97 -2.11
N HIS A 115 -7.17 -29.47 -1.75
CA HIS A 115 -6.12 -30.26 -1.15
C HIS A 115 -6.51 -30.79 0.25
N HIS A 116 -7.09 -29.95 1.11
CA HIS A 116 -7.54 -30.35 2.45
C HIS A 116 -8.70 -31.37 2.42
N LEU A 117 -9.55 -31.32 1.38
CA LEU A 117 -10.67 -32.24 1.22
C LEU A 117 -10.36 -33.42 0.28
N ALA A 118 -9.12 -33.52 -0.21
CA ALA A 118 -8.71 -34.62 -1.06
C ALA A 118 -8.87 -35.97 -0.33
N GLY A 119 -9.60 -36.91 -0.94
CA GLY A 119 -9.86 -38.22 -0.36
C GLY A 119 -10.97 -38.26 0.70
N GLN A 120 -11.61 -37.14 1.04
CA GLN A 120 -12.82 -37.14 1.86
C GLN A 120 -14.02 -37.65 1.05
N PRO A 121 -14.81 -38.62 1.56
CA PRO A 121 -16.02 -39.07 0.90
C PRO A 121 -17.12 -38.00 1.04
N LEU A 122 -17.21 -37.10 0.06
CA LEU A 122 -18.21 -36.04 0.04
C LEU A 122 -19.51 -36.48 -0.64
N THR A 123 -20.63 -36.12 -0.03
CA THR A 123 -21.95 -36.29 -0.63
C THR A 123 -22.17 -35.29 -1.78
N ALA A 124 -23.23 -35.48 -2.58
CA ALA A 124 -23.60 -34.50 -3.60
C ALA A 124 -23.85 -33.10 -3.01
N ARG A 125 -24.47 -33.03 -1.82
CA ARG A 125 -24.68 -31.77 -1.08
C ARG A 125 -23.37 -31.18 -0.57
N GLY A 126 -22.44 -32.00 -0.07
CA GLY A 126 -21.13 -31.50 0.35
C GLY A 126 -20.32 -30.91 -0.79
N ARG A 127 -20.37 -31.50 -1.98
CA ARG A 127 -19.74 -30.92 -3.18
C ARG A 127 -20.33 -29.55 -3.55
N VAL A 128 -21.64 -29.36 -3.39
CA VAL A 128 -22.27 -28.04 -3.57
C VAL A 128 -21.80 -27.06 -2.49
N ALA A 129 -21.71 -27.48 -1.23
CA ALA A 129 -21.20 -26.63 -0.15
C ALA A 129 -19.72 -26.23 -0.37
N VAL A 130 -18.89 -27.11 -0.92
CA VAL A 130 -17.50 -26.78 -1.30
C VAL A 130 -17.47 -25.79 -2.48
N ALA A 131 -18.35 -25.97 -3.48
CA ALA A 131 -18.46 -25.03 -4.58
C ALA A 131 -18.92 -23.63 -4.11
N GLU A 132 -19.85 -23.58 -3.15
CA GLU A 132 -20.26 -22.35 -2.47
C GLU A 132 -19.11 -21.74 -1.67
N ALA A 133 -18.37 -22.55 -0.90
CA ALA A 133 -17.21 -22.09 -0.12
C ALA A 133 -16.19 -21.37 -1.00
N LYS A 134 -15.95 -21.87 -2.23
CA LYS A 134 -15.03 -21.23 -3.19
C LYS A 134 -15.51 -19.86 -3.69
N GLN A 135 -16.81 -19.57 -3.63
CA GLN A 135 -17.36 -18.24 -3.92
C GLN A 135 -17.28 -17.31 -2.69
N LEU A 136 -17.02 -17.87 -1.51
CA LEU A 136 -16.98 -17.19 -0.21
C LEU A 136 -15.59 -17.34 0.42
N THR A 137 -14.54 -16.90 -0.26
CA THR A 137 -13.11 -17.07 0.11
C THR A 137 -12.74 -16.77 1.57
N PHE A 138 -13.44 -15.81 2.20
CA PHE A 138 -13.29 -15.47 3.63
C PHE A 138 -14.60 -15.59 4.41
N GLY A 139 -15.61 -16.20 3.81
CA GLY A 139 -16.93 -16.43 4.39
C GLY A 139 -17.05 -17.80 5.04
N ARG A 140 -18.22 -18.06 5.63
CA ARG A 140 -18.55 -19.37 6.20
C ARG A 140 -19.50 -20.09 5.22
N PRO A 141 -19.11 -21.25 4.67
CA PRO A 141 -20.00 -21.99 3.79
C PRO A 141 -21.21 -22.53 4.55
N SER A 142 -22.34 -22.70 3.84
CA SER A 142 -23.51 -23.32 4.43
C SER A 142 -23.31 -24.83 4.50
N VAL A 143 -23.18 -25.35 5.72
CA VAL A 143 -23.07 -26.80 5.99
C VAL A 143 -24.37 -27.38 6.55
N ALA A 144 -25.48 -26.64 6.45
CA ALA A 144 -26.77 -27.06 6.96
C ALA A 144 -27.27 -28.34 6.27
N GLY A 145 -27.67 -29.34 7.06
CA GLY A 145 -28.19 -30.61 6.54
C GLY A 145 -27.13 -31.59 6.02
N LEU A 146 -25.84 -31.31 6.25
CA LEU A 146 -24.75 -32.26 6.01
C LEU A 146 -24.54 -33.20 7.21
N PRO A 147 -24.01 -34.41 7.00
CA PRO A 147 -23.52 -35.27 8.07
C PRO A 147 -22.51 -34.51 8.96
N PRO A 148 -22.54 -34.67 10.30
CA PRO A 148 -21.70 -33.88 11.22
C PRO A 148 -20.20 -33.96 10.91
N ARG A 149 -19.71 -35.13 10.46
CA ARG A 149 -18.30 -35.32 10.08
C ARG A 149 -17.93 -34.51 8.82
N GLU A 150 -18.80 -34.50 7.83
CA GLU A 150 -18.60 -33.77 6.58
C GLU A 150 -18.70 -32.25 6.80
N ALA A 151 -19.69 -31.81 7.59
CA ALA A 151 -19.84 -30.41 7.99
C ALA A 151 -18.60 -29.89 8.74
N ALA A 152 -18.07 -30.68 9.69
CA ALA A 152 -16.86 -30.32 10.43
C ALA A 152 -15.63 -30.26 9.53
N ALA A 153 -15.46 -31.24 8.63
CA ALA A 153 -14.34 -31.28 7.69
C ALA A 153 -14.32 -30.05 6.77
N ILE A 154 -15.47 -29.70 6.16
CA ILE A 154 -15.59 -28.52 5.29
C ILE A 154 -15.32 -27.25 6.09
N THR A 155 -15.89 -27.11 7.29
CA THR A 155 -15.71 -25.91 8.13
C THR A 155 -14.24 -25.69 8.52
N VAL A 156 -13.55 -26.74 8.97
CA VAL A 156 -12.13 -26.67 9.35
C VAL A 156 -11.26 -26.40 8.13
N ALA A 157 -11.49 -27.11 7.03
CA ALA A 157 -10.74 -26.93 5.80
C ALA A 157 -10.90 -25.51 5.22
N SER A 158 -12.12 -24.97 5.21
CA SER A 158 -12.37 -23.59 4.77
C SER A 158 -11.65 -22.57 5.67
N GLY A 159 -11.69 -22.73 7.00
CA GLY A 159 -10.98 -21.83 7.91
C GLY A 159 -9.47 -21.82 7.68
N GLN A 160 -8.86 -22.99 7.51
CA GLN A 160 -7.42 -23.11 7.22
C GLN A 160 -7.08 -22.51 5.84
N SER A 161 -7.87 -22.84 4.81
CA SER A 161 -7.67 -22.29 3.46
C SER A 161 -7.82 -20.77 3.42
N SER A 162 -8.71 -20.17 4.22
CA SER A 162 -8.84 -18.72 4.35
C SER A 162 -7.57 -18.09 4.94
N LEU A 163 -6.97 -18.70 5.97
CA LEU A 163 -5.72 -18.19 6.55
C LEU A 163 -4.54 -18.31 5.57
N ASP A 164 -4.43 -19.42 4.86
CA ASP A 164 -3.35 -19.62 3.88
C ASP A 164 -3.49 -18.66 2.69
N ALA A 165 -4.71 -18.47 2.19
CA ALA A 165 -4.99 -17.49 1.14
C ALA A 165 -4.70 -16.06 1.58
N PHE A 166 -5.05 -15.71 2.83
CA PHE A 166 -4.72 -14.41 3.43
C PHE A 166 -3.21 -14.19 3.50
N ARG A 167 -2.44 -15.18 3.99
CA ARG A 167 -0.97 -15.10 4.07
C ARG A 167 -0.33 -14.95 2.69
N VAL A 168 -0.81 -15.68 1.68
CA VAL A 168 -0.31 -15.53 0.31
C VAL A 168 -0.63 -14.13 -0.24
N GLY A 169 -1.86 -13.65 -0.05
CA GLY A 169 -2.27 -12.32 -0.49
C GLY A 169 -1.43 -11.20 0.13
N ILE A 170 -1.26 -11.24 1.46
CA ILE A 170 -0.43 -10.28 2.19
C ILE A 170 1.05 -10.40 1.84
N GLY A 171 1.56 -11.62 1.70
CA GLY A 171 2.96 -11.87 1.37
C GLY A 171 3.32 -11.28 0.01
N VAL A 172 2.48 -11.51 -1.00
CA VAL A 172 2.68 -10.97 -2.35
C VAL A 172 2.51 -9.46 -2.35
N ALA A 173 1.46 -8.90 -1.72
CA ALA A 173 1.26 -7.46 -1.65
C ALA A 173 2.40 -6.75 -0.92
N GLY A 174 2.82 -7.28 0.23
CA GLY A 174 3.94 -6.78 1.02
C GLY A 174 5.25 -6.82 0.23
N ALA A 175 5.53 -7.92 -0.45
CA ALA A 175 6.71 -8.05 -1.31
C ALA A 175 6.72 -7.03 -2.45
N LEU A 176 5.58 -6.83 -3.14
CA LEU A 176 5.47 -5.83 -4.21
C LEU A 176 5.73 -4.41 -3.69
N VAL A 177 5.19 -4.08 -2.51
CA VAL A 177 5.41 -2.77 -1.87
C VAL A 177 6.87 -2.58 -1.48
N VAL A 178 7.53 -3.60 -0.91
CA VAL A 178 8.96 -3.59 -0.60
C VAL A 178 9.80 -3.40 -1.86
N ILE A 179 9.53 -4.19 -2.91
CA ILE A 179 10.22 -4.10 -4.19
C ILE A 179 10.06 -2.69 -4.80
N GLY A 180 8.85 -2.13 -4.79
CA GLY A 180 8.59 -0.76 -5.22
C GLY A 180 9.40 0.27 -4.43
N GLY A 181 9.50 0.09 -3.11
CA GLY A 181 10.36 0.89 -2.23
C GLY A 181 11.84 0.81 -2.59
N LEU A 182 12.35 -0.41 -2.82
CA LEU A 182 13.74 -0.63 -3.23
C LEU A 182 14.04 0.01 -4.60
N ILE A 183 13.14 -0.16 -5.56
CA ILE A 183 13.26 0.46 -6.89
C ILE A 183 13.24 1.99 -6.77
N GLY A 184 12.32 2.55 -5.98
CA GLY A 184 12.28 3.99 -5.70
C GLY A 184 13.56 4.49 -5.04
N ALA A 185 14.05 3.77 -4.02
CA ALA A 185 15.30 4.09 -3.33
C ALA A 185 16.52 4.03 -4.26
N ALA A 186 16.56 3.10 -5.21
CA ALA A 186 17.68 2.96 -6.15
C ALA A 186 17.58 3.94 -7.33
N GLY A 187 16.39 4.15 -7.87
CA GLY A 187 16.14 4.85 -9.13
C GLY A 187 15.89 6.35 -9.01
N ILE A 188 15.33 6.85 -7.89
CA ILE A 188 15.00 8.27 -7.75
C ILE A 188 16.29 9.08 -7.59
N ARG A 189 16.59 9.90 -8.61
CA ARG A 189 17.62 10.92 -8.53
C ARG A 189 17.00 12.21 -8.00
N ASN A 190 17.56 12.72 -6.90
CA ASN A 190 17.04 13.89 -6.23
C ASN A 190 17.22 15.14 -7.12
N PRO A 191 16.15 15.77 -7.63
CA PRO A 191 16.30 16.94 -8.48
C PRO A 191 16.82 18.11 -7.64
N ARG A 192 17.98 18.68 -8.00
CA ARG A 192 18.46 19.93 -7.41
C ARG A 192 17.64 21.07 -8.01
N ARG A 193 16.69 21.62 -7.25
CA ARG A 193 15.95 22.81 -7.67
C ARG A 193 16.91 24.00 -7.67
N VAL A 194 17.47 24.34 -8.83
CA VAL A 194 18.25 25.56 -9.00
C VAL A 194 17.27 26.72 -9.12
N VAL A 195 16.89 27.30 -7.99
CA VAL A 195 16.04 28.50 -7.97
C VAL A 195 16.92 29.68 -8.37
N LYS A 196 16.61 30.34 -9.50
CA LYS A 196 17.28 31.59 -9.85
C LYS A 196 16.99 32.61 -8.75
N ALA A 197 18.00 33.33 -8.24
CA ALA A 197 17.89 34.21 -7.07
C ALA A 197 16.67 35.15 -7.11
N LYS A 198 16.31 35.65 -8.30
CA LYS A 198 15.12 36.49 -8.57
C LYS A 198 13.75 35.84 -8.28
N GLN A 199 13.69 34.53 -8.11
CA GLN A 199 12.47 33.75 -7.83
C GLN A 199 12.43 33.24 -6.37
N CYS A 200 13.44 33.53 -5.55
CA CYS A 200 13.39 33.26 -4.11
C CYS A 200 12.47 34.26 -3.41
N SER A 201 11.90 33.88 -2.25
CA SER A 201 11.11 34.82 -1.43
C SER A 201 11.91 36.05 -0.97
N GLY A 202 13.23 35.92 -0.81
CA GLY A 202 14.16 37.05 -0.60
C GLY A 202 14.75 37.66 -1.88
N GLY A 203 14.41 37.12 -3.05
CA GLY A 203 14.92 37.53 -4.36
C GLY A 203 14.45 38.91 -4.82
N GLN A 204 13.39 39.44 -4.20
CA GLN A 204 12.92 40.80 -4.42
C GLN A 204 13.95 41.86 -4.00
N LEU A 205 14.91 41.51 -3.14
CA LEU A 205 16.02 42.38 -2.73
C LEU A 205 17.23 42.30 -3.67
N ALA A 206 17.33 41.27 -4.52
CA ALA A 206 18.46 41.05 -5.42
C ALA A 206 18.50 42.01 -6.63
N GLY A 207 17.57 42.96 -6.70
CA GLY A 207 17.51 44.02 -7.71
C GLY A 207 16.98 45.35 -7.18
N ALA A 208 16.89 45.54 -5.85
CA ALA A 208 16.53 46.83 -5.29
C ALA A 208 17.72 47.79 -5.47
N PRO A 209 17.53 49.00 -6.04
CA PRO A 209 18.59 49.99 -6.13
C PRO A 209 19.11 50.31 -4.72
N LEU A 210 20.43 50.45 -4.57
CA LEU A 210 21.11 50.78 -3.30
C LEU A 210 20.57 52.05 -2.63
N ASP A 211 19.81 52.87 -3.36
CA ASP A 211 19.12 54.05 -2.87
C ASP A 211 18.08 53.75 -1.78
N ALA A 212 17.52 52.53 -1.73
CA ALA A 212 16.58 52.12 -0.70
C ALA A 212 17.24 51.72 0.64
N ALA A 213 18.57 51.58 0.68
CA ALA A 213 19.32 51.14 1.87
C ALA A 213 19.78 52.29 2.78
N GLY A 214 19.51 53.56 2.43
CA GLY A 214 19.80 54.71 3.30
C GLY A 214 21.28 54.92 3.64
N LEU A 215 22.21 54.28 2.91
CA LEU A 215 23.65 54.48 3.08
C LEU A 215 24.09 55.71 2.30
N HIS A 216 23.70 56.89 2.80
CA HIS A 216 24.42 58.12 2.47
C HIS A 216 25.83 58.01 3.06
N ALA A 217 26.82 58.06 2.17
CA ALA A 217 28.22 58.23 2.51
C ALA A 217 28.39 59.38 3.50
N SER A 218 29.13 59.11 4.58
CA SER A 218 29.80 60.11 5.40
C SER A 218 31.28 59.78 5.40
#